data_AF-A0A6G0U6H0-F1
#
_entry.id   AF-A0A6G0U6H0-F1
#
_cell.length_a   1.000
_cell.length_b   1.000
_cell.length_c   1.000
_cell.angle_alpha   90.00
_cell.angle_beta   90.00
_cell.angle_gamma   90.00
#
_symmetry.space_group_name_H-M   'P 1'
#
loop_
_entity.id
_entity.type
_entity.pdbx_description
1 polymer ?
#
loop_
_entity_poly.entity_id
_entity_poly.type
_entity_poly.pdbx_seq_one_letter_code
_entity_poly.pdbx_strand_id
1 'polypeptide(L)'
;MEKFQKADIKKESSKSNLSVSVFNLYVTYFGSDKKRYQLEVPDAASKRAGDGYELQNQRKGFKRFTTYRTKELLEKMISYEQEKIDVLKDLRERVFSRFCDKFEEWNNAIQCLATLDVFMSLAEYCRCEEEVMCIPKFIPAIVGKKPLVELIEGRYPCGSGGESFIPNDTIIGKEEDGTWNSSLILVTGPNMGGKSTLMRQLGIISVMAHVLRLG
;
A
#
# COMPACT_ATOMS: atom_id res chain seq x y z
N MET A 1 -2.70 9.78 9.75
CA MET A 1 -3.63 10.68 9.03
C MET A 1 -3.57 12.14 9.49
N GLU A 2 -3.24 12.47 10.75
CA GLU A 2 -3.12 13.87 11.22
C GLU A 2 -2.08 14.74 10.49
N LYS A 3 -1.03 14.14 9.90
CA LYS A 3 0.02 14.88 9.18
C LYS A 3 -0.43 15.45 7.83
N PHE A 4 -1.43 14.84 7.18
CA PHE A 4 -1.93 15.30 5.87
C PHE A 4 -2.90 16.47 6.02
N GLN A 5 -3.81 16.44 7.01
CA GLN A 5 -4.76 17.53 7.26
C GLN A 5 -4.07 18.84 7.71
N LYS A 6 -3.00 18.77 8.50
CA LYS A 6 -2.20 19.95 8.89
C LYS A 6 -1.43 20.57 7.72
N ALA A 7 -1.16 19.82 6.65
CA ALA A 7 -0.43 20.30 5.49
C ALA A 7 -1.34 21.07 4.52
N ASP A 8 -2.58 20.61 4.34
CA ASP A 8 -3.54 21.26 3.44
C ASP A 8 -4.10 22.56 4.01
N ILE A 9 -4.39 22.61 5.32
CA ILE A 9 -4.81 23.84 6.00
C ILE A 9 -3.68 24.90 6.03
N LYS A 10 -2.40 24.47 6.08
CA LYS A 10 -1.25 25.39 5.98
C LYS A 10 -1.03 25.93 4.56
N LYS A 11 -1.43 25.19 3.52
CA LYS A 11 -1.22 25.59 2.12
C LYS A 11 -2.22 26.64 1.66
N GLU A 12 -3.46 26.64 2.14
CA GLU A 12 -4.43 27.69 1.79
C GLU A 12 -4.21 29.00 2.55
N SER A 13 -3.63 28.94 3.76
CA SER A 13 -3.31 30.15 4.55
C SER A 13 -2.14 30.98 4.00
N SER A 14 -1.40 30.52 2.99
CA SER A 14 -0.09 31.10 2.64
C SER A 14 -0.02 31.90 1.32
N LYS A 15 -1.12 32.10 0.57
CA LYS A 15 -1.08 32.96 -0.63
C LYS A 15 -2.40 33.71 -0.88
N SER A 16 -2.67 34.72 -0.09
CA SER A 16 -3.54 35.81 -0.51
C SER A 16 -2.81 37.12 -0.19
N ASN A 17 -2.09 37.66 -1.17
CA ASN A 17 -1.50 39.00 -1.10
C ASN A 17 -2.64 40.04 -1.13
N LEU A 18 -3.45 40.10 -0.06
CA LEU A 18 -4.39 41.20 0.13
C LEU A 18 -3.56 42.42 0.50
N SER A 19 -3.47 43.36 -0.43
CA SER A 19 -2.96 44.70 -0.16
C SER A 19 -4.13 45.61 0.19
N VAL A 20 -3.96 46.41 1.24
CA VAL A 20 -4.96 47.39 1.68
C VAL A 20 -4.33 48.78 1.65
N SER A 21 -5.07 49.77 1.16
CA SER A 21 -4.64 51.16 1.20
C SER A 21 -4.78 51.68 2.63
N VAL A 22 -3.64 51.87 3.31
CA VAL A 22 -3.57 52.46 4.65
C VAL A 22 -2.49 53.54 4.60
N PHE A 23 -2.78 54.72 5.11
CA PHE A 23 -1.87 55.88 5.10
C PHE A 23 -1.46 56.42 3.71
N ASN A 24 -2.28 56.22 2.67
CA ASN A 24 -1.93 56.44 1.25
C ASN A 24 -0.76 55.55 0.76
N LEU A 25 -0.58 54.39 1.38
CA LEU A 25 0.34 53.34 0.92
C LEU A 25 -0.41 52.00 0.78
N TYR A 26 0.04 51.17 -0.15
CA TYR A 26 -0.38 49.77 -0.23
C TYR A 26 0.41 48.96 0.81
N VAL A 27 -0.29 48.45 1.81
CA VAL A 27 0.26 47.68 2.92
C VAL A 27 -0.18 46.22 2.76
N THR A 28 0.71 45.27 3.05
CA THR A 28 0.42 43.83 2.96
C THR A 28 0.06 43.26 4.33
N TYR A 29 -0.77 42.22 4.32
CA TYR A 29 -0.98 41.39 5.51
C TYR A 29 0.16 40.39 5.70
N PHE A 30 0.56 40.21 6.95
CA PHE A 30 1.59 39.27 7.36
C PHE A 30 1.10 38.38 8.51
N GLY A 31 1.70 37.20 8.61
CA GLY A 31 1.61 36.31 9.75
C GLY A 31 0.86 35.03 9.47
N SER A 32 0.96 34.09 10.40
CA SER A 32 0.40 32.74 10.29
C SER A 32 -0.30 32.34 11.58
N ASP A 33 -1.25 31.41 11.46
CA ASP A 33 -1.98 30.84 12.60
C ASP A 33 -2.63 31.93 13.49
N LYS A 34 -2.22 32.03 14.77
CA LYS A 34 -2.75 33.02 15.73
C LYS A 34 -2.29 34.46 15.50
N LYS A 35 -1.36 34.70 14.57
CA LYS A 35 -0.80 36.02 14.27
C LYS A 35 -1.09 36.48 12.83
N ARG A 36 -2.13 35.94 12.19
CA ARG A 36 -2.56 36.33 10.82
C ARG A 36 -3.07 37.76 10.78
N TYR A 37 -3.05 38.36 9.58
CA TYR A 37 -3.59 39.69 9.30
C TYR A 37 -2.91 40.85 10.06
N GLN A 38 -1.64 40.72 10.41
CA GLN A 38 -0.84 41.87 10.85
C GLN A 38 -0.54 42.78 9.67
N LEU A 39 -0.67 44.09 9.85
CA LEU A 39 -0.34 45.07 8.81
C LEU A 39 1.17 45.31 8.80
N GLU A 40 1.85 44.95 7.72
CA GLU A 40 3.30 45.15 7.57
C GLU A 40 3.61 46.50 6.90
N VAL A 41 3.93 47.50 7.71
CA VAL A 41 4.09 48.90 7.28
C VAL A 41 5.59 49.24 7.18
N PRO A 42 6.07 49.86 6.08
CA PRO A 42 7.45 50.35 5.98
C PRO A 42 7.79 51.33 7.10
N ASP A 43 9.01 51.26 7.63
CA ASP A 43 9.42 52.08 8.78
C ASP A 43 9.25 53.59 8.53
N ALA A 44 9.48 54.04 7.28
CA ALA A 44 9.28 55.42 6.84
C ALA A 44 7.82 55.91 7.01
N ALA A 45 6.84 55.02 6.87
CA ALA A 45 5.42 55.33 7.03
C ALA A 45 4.87 55.01 8.42
N SER A 46 5.67 54.37 9.30
CA SER A 46 5.22 53.90 10.61
C SER A 46 4.76 55.01 11.56
N LYS A 47 5.28 56.24 11.41
CA LYS A 47 4.86 57.42 12.19
C LYS A 47 3.43 57.87 11.91
N ARG A 48 2.80 57.37 10.84
CA ARG A 48 1.39 57.66 10.50
C ARG A 48 0.41 56.76 11.26
N ALA A 49 0.90 55.72 11.93
CA ALA A 49 0.08 54.86 12.78
C ALA A 49 -0.35 55.63 14.04
N GLY A 50 -1.65 55.89 14.17
CA GLY A 50 -2.24 56.52 15.36
C GLY A 50 -2.60 55.50 16.45
N ASP A 51 -3.31 55.96 17.48
CA ASP A 51 -3.60 55.20 18.71
C ASP A 51 -4.37 53.88 18.51
N GLY A 52 -5.07 53.72 17.38
CA GLY A 52 -5.78 52.48 17.04
C GLY A 52 -4.88 51.33 16.53
N TYR A 53 -3.57 51.57 16.38
CA TYR A 53 -2.60 50.60 15.84
C TYR A 53 -1.59 50.17 16.92
N GLU A 54 -1.72 48.92 17.36
CA GLU A 54 -0.80 48.34 18.33
C GLU A 54 0.38 47.64 17.63
N LEU A 55 1.61 48.02 18.00
CA LEU A 55 2.83 47.40 17.49
C LEU A 55 2.99 45.97 18.06
N GLN A 56 3.12 44.98 17.17
CA GLN A 56 3.25 43.56 17.53
C GLN A 56 4.70 43.07 17.44
N ASN A 57 5.38 43.41 16.34
CA ASN A 57 6.79 43.09 16.12
C ASN A 57 7.40 44.05 15.09
N GLN A 58 8.72 43.99 14.95
CA GLN A 58 9.47 44.80 14.01
C GLN A 58 10.58 43.97 13.35
N ARG A 59 10.86 44.28 12.09
CA ARG A 59 11.98 43.76 11.29
C ARG A 59 12.73 44.96 10.69
N LYS A 60 14.00 44.80 10.35
CA LYS A 60 14.76 45.84 9.63
C LYS A 60 13.97 46.28 8.38
N GLY A 61 13.52 47.53 8.37
CA GLY A 61 12.74 48.15 7.29
C GLY A 61 11.22 48.15 7.45
N PHE A 62 10.63 47.36 8.36
CA PHE A 62 9.18 47.20 8.50
C PHE A 62 8.72 47.03 9.96
N LYS A 63 7.58 47.62 10.30
CA LYS A 63 6.89 47.46 11.58
C LYS A 63 5.53 46.82 11.37
N ARG A 64 5.14 45.90 12.25
CA ARG A 64 3.88 45.16 12.15
C ARG A 64 2.89 45.61 13.19
N PHE A 65 1.71 45.98 12.73
CA PHE A 65 0.65 46.52 13.56
C PHE A 65 -0.61 45.65 13.53
N THR A 66 -1.42 45.76 14.57
CA THR A 66 -2.76 45.17 14.63
C THR A 66 -3.72 46.18 15.23
N THR A 67 -4.97 46.15 14.80
CA THR A 67 -6.04 46.99 15.37
C THR A 67 -6.96 46.16 16.25
N TYR A 68 -7.68 46.79 17.18
CA TYR A 68 -8.69 46.12 17.99
C TYR A 68 -9.70 45.34 17.14
N ARG A 69 -10.21 45.96 16.06
CA ARG A 69 -11.13 45.34 15.11
C ARG A 69 -10.52 44.11 14.42
N THR A 70 -9.24 44.16 14.05
CA THR A 70 -8.55 43.02 13.43
C THR A 70 -8.41 41.86 14.43
N LYS A 71 -8.12 42.13 15.71
CA LYS A 71 -8.06 41.09 16.75
C LYS A 71 -9.42 40.42 16.96
N GLU A 72 -10.48 41.22 17.10
CA GLU A 72 -11.84 40.71 17.31
C GLU A 72 -12.31 39.82 16.15
N LEU A 73 -12.08 40.26 14.91
CA LEU A 73 -12.41 39.48 13.72
C LEU A 73 -11.56 38.20 13.61
N LEU A 74 -10.28 38.26 13.99
CA LEU A 74 -9.40 37.09 13.98
C LEU A 74 -9.84 36.06 15.04
N GLU A 75 -10.22 36.48 16.24
CA GLU A 75 -10.74 35.60 17.28
C GLU A 75 -12.04 34.90 16.83
N LYS A 76 -12.99 35.66 16.25
CA LYS A 76 -14.21 35.09 15.65
C LYS A 76 -13.89 34.10 14.53
N MET A 77 -12.97 34.45 13.64
CA MET A 77 -12.55 33.58 12.54
C MET A 77 -11.93 32.27 13.06
N ILE A 78 -11.05 32.34 14.05
CA ILE A 78 -10.43 31.15 14.67
C ILE A 78 -11.51 30.27 15.32
N SER A 79 -12.49 30.86 15.99
CA SER A 79 -13.62 30.12 16.57
C SER A 79 -14.41 29.36 15.51
N TYR A 80 -14.74 29.99 14.39
CA TYR A 80 -15.46 29.34 13.29
C TYR A 80 -14.62 28.29 12.58
N GLU A 81 -13.31 28.51 12.43
CA GLU A 81 -12.41 27.50 11.88
C GLU A 81 -12.37 26.25 12.78
N GLN A 82 -12.37 26.43 14.11
CA GLN A 82 -12.41 25.33 15.07
C GLN A 82 -13.75 24.58 15.00
N GLU A 83 -14.87 25.29 15.00
CA GLU A 83 -16.21 24.68 14.85
C GLU A 83 -16.32 23.88 13.56
N LYS A 84 -15.81 24.42 12.44
CA LYS A 84 -15.75 23.71 11.16
C LYS A 84 -14.95 22.41 11.27
N ILE A 85 -13.80 22.43 11.95
CA ILE A 85 -12.97 21.23 12.15
C ILE A 85 -13.74 20.18 12.94
N ASP A 86 -14.44 20.58 13.99
CA ASP A 86 -15.19 19.67 14.86
C ASP A 86 -16.36 19.02 14.10
N VAL A 87 -17.11 19.82 13.32
CA VAL A 87 -18.18 19.31 12.44
C VAL A 87 -17.64 18.35 11.38
N LEU A 88 -16.51 18.66 10.75
CA LEU A 88 -15.90 17.78 9.75
C LEU A 88 -15.39 16.48 10.37
N LYS A 89 -14.88 16.53 11.60
CA LYS A 89 -14.45 15.34 12.33
C LYS A 89 -15.62 14.41 12.61
N ASP A 90 -16.72 14.94 13.14
CA ASP A 90 -17.96 14.18 13.39
C ASP A 90 -18.54 13.60 12.09
N LEU A 91 -18.63 14.40 11.02
CA LEU A 91 -19.08 13.91 9.72
C LEU A 91 -18.21 12.75 9.21
N ARG A 92 -16.89 12.89 9.31
CA ARG A 92 -15.94 11.85 8.89
C ARG A 92 -16.13 10.56 9.69
N GLU A 93 -16.29 10.66 11.01
CA GLU A 93 -16.53 9.50 11.87
C GLU A 93 -17.83 8.79 11.49
N ARG A 94 -18.92 9.55 11.23
CA ARG A 94 -20.19 8.97 10.76
C ARG A 94 -20.06 8.28 9.40
N VAL A 95 -19.35 8.87 8.45
CA VAL A 95 -19.15 8.29 7.11
C VAL A 95 -18.37 6.98 7.23
N PHE A 96 -17.28 6.97 7.99
CA PHE A 96 -16.51 5.73 8.20
C PHE A 96 -17.29 4.67 8.95
N SER A 97 -18.08 5.04 9.96
CA SER A 97 -18.97 4.09 10.65
C SER A 97 -19.92 3.42 9.65
N ARG A 98 -20.61 4.20 8.81
CA ARG A 98 -21.53 3.66 7.79
C ARG A 98 -20.83 2.79 6.75
N PHE A 99 -19.59 3.10 6.42
CA PHE A 99 -18.80 2.26 5.52
C PHE A 99 -18.43 0.92 6.18
N CYS A 100 -18.04 0.96 7.45
CA CYS A 100 -17.68 -0.21 8.24
C CYS A 100 -18.87 -1.12 8.56
N ASP A 101 -20.10 -0.58 8.62
CA ASP A 101 -21.32 -1.38 8.80
C ASP A 101 -21.47 -2.49 7.74
N LYS A 102 -20.86 -2.29 6.56
CA LYS A 102 -20.86 -3.24 5.44
C LYS A 102 -19.54 -4.01 5.29
N PHE A 103 -18.73 -4.08 6.34
CA PHE A 103 -17.40 -4.70 6.29
C PHE A 103 -17.42 -6.13 5.74
N GLU A 104 -18.41 -6.95 6.12
CA GLU A 104 -18.50 -8.33 5.64
C GLU A 104 -18.74 -8.40 4.11
N GLU A 105 -19.60 -7.54 3.55
CA GLU A 105 -19.82 -7.45 2.10
C GLU A 105 -18.52 -7.07 1.37
N TRP A 106 -17.78 -6.08 1.89
CA TRP A 106 -16.50 -5.67 1.34
C TRP A 106 -15.45 -6.78 1.41
N ASN A 107 -15.34 -7.42 2.58
CA ASN A 107 -14.39 -8.50 2.77
C ASN A 107 -14.69 -9.66 1.83
N ASN A 108 -15.95 -10.06 1.69
CA ASN A 108 -16.34 -11.13 0.76
C ASN A 108 -15.98 -10.77 -0.69
N ALA A 109 -16.27 -9.55 -1.14
CA ALA A 109 -15.88 -9.10 -2.47
C ALA A 109 -14.36 -9.13 -2.68
N ILE A 110 -13.58 -8.70 -1.68
CA ILE A 110 -12.11 -8.74 -1.71
C ILE A 110 -11.61 -10.19 -1.76
N GLN A 111 -12.16 -11.10 -0.96
CA GLN A 111 -11.78 -12.51 -0.98
C GLN A 111 -12.10 -13.16 -2.32
N CYS A 112 -13.27 -12.89 -2.91
CA CYS A 112 -13.62 -13.38 -4.24
C CYS A 112 -12.64 -12.87 -5.30
N LEU A 113 -12.32 -11.57 -5.27
CA LEU A 113 -11.37 -10.98 -6.23
C LEU A 113 -9.95 -11.53 -6.05
N ALA A 114 -9.48 -11.67 -4.82
CA ALA A 114 -8.19 -12.27 -4.51
C ALA A 114 -8.10 -13.73 -4.99
N THR A 115 -9.17 -14.51 -4.77
CA THR A 115 -9.25 -15.89 -5.26
C THR A 115 -9.18 -15.95 -6.78
N LEU A 116 -9.92 -15.06 -7.47
CA LEU A 116 -9.90 -14.97 -8.93
C LEU A 116 -8.51 -14.57 -9.46
N ASP A 117 -7.85 -13.62 -8.81
CA ASP A 117 -6.50 -13.15 -9.17
C ASP A 117 -5.45 -14.28 -9.10
N VAL A 118 -5.51 -15.09 -8.04
CA VAL A 118 -4.67 -16.29 -7.89
C VAL A 118 -4.96 -17.30 -9.01
N PHE A 119 -6.23 -17.58 -9.30
CA PHE A 119 -6.58 -18.50 -10.39
C PHE A 119 -6.15 -18.00 -11.77
N MET A 120 -6.28 -16.70 -12.04
CA MET A 120 -5.80 -16.10 -13.28
C MET A 120 -4.28 -16.20 -13.39
N SER A 121 -3.54 -15.92 -12.31
CA SER A 121 -2.08 -16.03 -12.27
C SER A 121 -1.61 -17.47 -12.51
N LEU A 122 -2.28 -18.46 -11.92
CA LEU A 122 -2.00 -19.88 -12.15
C LEU A 122 -2.31 -20.29 -13.60
N ALA A 123 -3.44 -19.83 -14.15
CA ALA A 123 -3.81 -20.10 -15.54
C ALA A 123 -2.84 -19.47 -16.54
N GLU A 124 -2.33 -18.27 -16.24
CA GLU A 124 -1.30 -17.60 -17.03
C GLU A 124 0.04 -18.36 -16.95
N TYR A 125 0.45 -18.82 -15.77
CA TYR A 125 1.63 -19.66 -15.60
C TYR A 125 1.54 -20.93 -16.48
N CYS A 126 0.40 -21.61 -16.46
CA CYS A 126 0.18 -22.79 -17.32
C CYS A 126 0.18 -22.48 -18.82
N ARG A 127 -0.07 -21.23 -19.24
CA ARG A 127 -0.09 -20.81 -20.65
C ARG A 127 1.29 -20.36 -21.13
N CYS A 128 2.06 -19.70 -20.29
CA CYS A 128 3.35 -19.10 -20.65
C CYS A 128 4.47 -20.14 -20.80
N GLU A 129 4.33 -21.32 -20.20
CA GLU A 129 5.28 -22.39 -20.42
C GLU A 129 5.11 -22.97 -21.83
N GLU A 130 6.16 -22.92 -22.65
CA GLU A 130 6.18 -23.49 -24.01
C GLU A 130 6.16 -25.03 -24.01
N GLU A 131 6.31 -25.65 -22.84
CA GLU A 131 6.49 -27.09 -22.65
C GLU A 131 5.23 -27.80 -22.13
N VAL A 132 5.25 -29.13 -22.11
CA VAL A 132 4.09 -29.96 -21.76
C VAL A 132 3.72 -29.79 -20.28
N MET A 133 2.59 -29.12 -20.03
CA MET A 133 1.94 -29.06 -18.72
C MET A 133 0.91 -30.20 -18.58
N CYS A 134 0.72 -30.69 -17.35
CA CYS A 134 -0.31 -31.69 -17.05
C CYS A 134 -1.13 -31.33 -15.81
N ILE A 135 -2.36 -31.84 -15.75
CA ILE A 135 -3.19 -31.77 -14.54
C ILE A 135 -2.79 -32.93 -13.62
N PRO A 136 -2.35 -32.66 -12.38
CA PRO A 136 -1.93 -33.71 -11.45
C PRO A 136 -3.11 -34.62 -11.09
N LYS A 137 -2.87 -35.93 -11.08
CA LYS A 137 -3.87 -36.93 -10.68
C LYS A 137 -3.65 -37.33 -9.23
N PHE A 138 -4.66 -37.10 -8.40
CA PHE A 138 -4.64 -37.54 -7.01
C PHE A 138 -5.42 -38.83 -6.83
N ILE A 139 -4.77 -39.83 -6.23
CA ILE A 139 -5.39 -41.10 -5.87
C ILE A 139 -5.81 -41.00 -4.40
N PRO A 140 -7.06 -41.35 -4.04
CA PRO A 140 -7.49 -41.38 -2.64
C PRO A 140 -6.64 -42.32 -1.80
N ALA A 141 -6.39 -41.95 -0.55
CA ALA A 141 -5.76 -42.86 0.41
C ALA A 141 -6.72 -44.02 0.71
N ILE A 142 -6.33 -45.23 0.32
CA ILE A 142 -7.11 -46.45 0.55
C ILE A 142 -6.37 -47.29 1.58
N VAL A 143 -7.09 -47.78 2.60
CA VAL A 143 -6.53 -48.68 3.61
C VAL A 143 -5.95 -49.92 2.94
N GLY A 144 -4.69 -50.23 3.23
CA GLY A 144 -3.97 -51.35 2.62
C GLY A 144 -3.24 -51.01 1.32
N LYS A 145 -3.47 -49.83 0.72
CA LYS A 145 -2.62 -49.29 -0.34
C LYS A 145 -1.55 -48.38 0.24
N LYS A 146 -0.33 -48.54 -0.25
CA LYS A 146 0.82 -47.73 0.15
C LYS A 146 0.87 -46.42 -0.67
N PRO A 147 1.49 -45.35 -0.14
CA PRO A 147 1.60 -44.08 -0.84
C PRO A 147 2.52 -44.20 -2.05
N LEU A 148 2.22 -43.42 -3.09
CA LEU A 148 3.00 -43.36 -4.31
C LEU A 148 3.18 -41.94 -4.82
N VAL A 149 4.28 -41.71 -5.52
CA VAL A 149 4.51 -40.52 -6.33
C VAL A 149 5.04 -40.97 -7.68
N GLU A 150 4.39 -40.53 -8.75
CA GLU A 150 4.80 -40.79 -10.11
C GLU A 150 4.89 -39.45 -10.84
N LEU A 151 6.11 -39.13 -11.28
CA LEU A 151 6.43 -37.96 -12.07
C LEU A 151 7.15 -38.44 -13.33
N ILE A 152 6.54 -38.25 -14.48
CA ILE A 152 7.09 -38.60 -15.79
C ILE A 152 7.49 -37.31 -16.49
N GLU A 153 8.69 -37.32 -17.08
CA GLU A 153 9.32 -36.20 -17.76
C GLU A 153 9.29 -34.89 -16.95
N GLY A 154 9.46 -35.00 -15.62
CA GLY A 154 9.36 -33.86 -14.72
C GLY A 154 10.47 -32.84 -14.97
N ARG A 155 10.14 -31.55 -14.82
CA ARG A 155 11.06 -30.44 -15.04
C ARG A 155 11.12 -29.50 -13.86
N TYR A 156 12.27 -28.87 -13.62
CA TYR A 156 12.44 -27.95 -12.52
C TYR A 156 11.67 -26.64 -12.76
N PRO A 157 10.60 -26.31 -12.00
CA PRO A 157 9.69 -25.19 -12.33
C PRO A 157 10.31 -23.79 -12.25
N CYS A 158 11.46 -23.67 -11.59
CA CYS A 158 12.19 -22.40 -11.42
C CYS A 158 13.47 -22.35 -12.26
N GLY A 159 13.56 -23.19 -13.30
CA GLY A 159 14.69 -23.24 -14.22
C GLY A 159 14.76 -21.97 -15.05
N SER A 160 15.85 -21.22 -14.89
CA SER A 160 16.12 -19.95 -15.58
C SER A 160 16.13 -20.12 -17.09
N GLY A 161 15.39 -19.27 -17.79
CA GLY A 161 15.47 -19.14 -19.25
C GLY A 161 16.91 -19.06 -19.75
N GLY A 162 17.25 -19.95 -20.68
CA GLY A 162 18.51 -19.90 -21.43
C GLY A 162 19.04 -21.27 -21.86
N GLU A 163 18.95 -22.30 -21.01
CA GLU A 163 19.46 -23.66 -21.33
C GLU A 163 18.36 -24.71 -21.16
N SER A 164 18.27 -25.64 -22.12
CA SER A 164 17.28 -26.72 -22.10
C SER A 164 17.49 -27.62 -20.88
N PHE A 165 16.54 -27.61 -19.95
CA PHE A 165 16.54 -28.55 -18.82
C PHE A 165 16.24 -29.98 -19.32
N ILE A 166 16.99 -30.97 -18.85
CA ILE A 166 16.74 -32.38 -19.19
C ILE A 166 15.64 -32.92 -18.25
N PRO A 167 14.47 -33.32 -18.77
CA PRO A 167 13.39 -33.86 -17.95
C PRO A 167 13.81 -35.17 -17.26
N ASN A 168 13.29 -35.41 -16.06
CA ASN A 168 13.61 -36.59 -15.26
C ASN A 168 12.34 -37.31 -14.81
N ASP A 169 12.36 -38.64 -14.92
CA ASP A 169 11.34 -39.50 -14.33
C ASP A 169 11.66 -39.75 -12.86
N THR A 170 10.62 -39.77 -12.02
CA THR A 170 10.74 -40.12 -10.61
C THR A 170 9.52 -40.92 -10.17
N ILE A 171 9.76 -42.17 -9.78
CA ILE A 171 8.72 -43.11 -9.37
C ILE A 171 9.09 -43.63 -7.98
N ILE A 172 8.24 -43.33 -6.98
CA ILE A 172 8.40 -43.77 -5.60
C ILE A 172 7.14 -44.54 -5.20
N GLY A 173 7.28 -45.75 -4.68
CA GLY A 173 6.14 -46.49 -4.15
C GLY A 173 5.11 -46.91 -5.19
N LYS A 174 5.48 -47.05 -6.47
CA LYS A 174 4.56 -47.60 -7.49
C LYS A 174 4.64 -49.13 -7.48
N GLU A 175 3.49 -49.79 -7.56
CA GLU A 175 3.39 -51.23 -7.78
C GLU A 175 3.22 -51.49 -9.28
N GLU A 176 4.18 -52.15 -9.90
CA GLU A 176 4.13 -52.57 -11.30
C GLU A 176 4.35 -54.08 -11.37
N ASP A 177 3.48 -54.80 -12.08
CA ASP A 177 3.57 -56.24 -12.32
C ASP A 177 3.75 -57.11 -11.05
N GLY A 178 3.09 -56.74 -9.95
CA GLY A 178 3.17 -57.45 -8.66
C GLY A 178 4.48 -57.22 -7.90
N THR A 179 5.35 -56.33 -8.39
CA THR A 179 6.59 -55.92 -7.73
C THR A 179 6.46 -54.49 -7.21
N TRP A 180 6.73 -54.30 -5.92
CA TRP A 180 6.61 -53.02 -5.24
C TRP A 180 7.91 -52.21 -5.31
N ASN A 181 7.89 -51.00 -5.87
CA ASN A 181 9.03 -50.08 -5.77
C ASN A 181 9.16 -49.51 -4.35
N SER A 182 10.37 -49.55 -3.79
CA SER A 182 10.66 -49.09 -2.42
C SER A 182 10.19 -47.65 -2.16
N SER A 183 9.70 -47.40 -0.94
CA SER A 183 9.30 -46.04 -0.47
C SER A 183 10.51 -45.15 -0.14
N LEU A 184 11.72 -45.69 -0.20
CA LEU A 184 12.98 -45.00 -0.01
C LEU A 184 13.85 -45.22 -1.25
N ILE A 185 14.35 -44.13 -1.84
CA ILE A 185 15.27 -44.15 -2.98
C ILE A 185 16.63 -43.64 -2.51
N LEU A 186 17.68 -44.43 -2.76
CA LEU A 186 19.07 -44.00 -2.56
C LEU A 186 19.59 -43.38 -3.87
N VAL A 187 19.76 -42.06 -3.88
CA VAL A 187 20.25 -41.32 -5.06
C VAL A 187 21.76 -41.12 -4.96
N THR A 188 22.54 -41.82 -5.78
CA THR A 188 24.00 -41.71 -5.85
C THR A 188 24.48 -41.08 -7.15
N GLY A 189 25.68 -40.49 -7.16
CA GLY A 189 26.26 -39.90 -8.37
C GLY A 189 27.25 -38.75 -8.08
N PRO A 190 27.97 -38.25 -9.09
CA PRO A 190 28.98 -37.20 -8.93
C PRO A 190 28.38 -35.87 -8.41
N ASN A 191 29.17 -35.04 -7.73
CA ASN A 191 28.68 -33.83 -7.02
C ASN A 191 27.91 -32.84 -7.92
N MET A 192 28.24 -32.74 -9.21
CA MET A 192 27.54 -31.88 -10.18
C MET A 192 26.49 -32.63 -11.04
N GLY A 193 26.18 -33.89 -10.74
CA GLY A 193 25.23 -34.71 -11.51
C GLY A 193 23.74 -34.40 -11.26
N GLY A 194 23.39 -33.19 -10.81
CA GLY A 194 21.98 -32.79 -10.67
C GLY A 194 21.18 -33.44 -9.53
N LYS A 195 21.77 -34.27 -8.66
CA LYS A 195 21.07 -34.97 -7.56
C LYS A 195 20.25 -34.03 -6.66
N SER A 196 20.83 -32.90 -6.25
CA SER A 196 20.12 -31.90 -5.43
C SER A 196 19.01 -31.19 -6.20
N THR A 197 19.17 -31.03 -7.51
CA THR A 197 18.14 -30.47 -8.39
C THR A 197 16.97 -31.43 -8.53
N LEU A 198 17.22 -32.73 -8.72
CA LEU A 198 16.18 -33.76 -8.76
C LEU A 198 15.33 -33.78 -7.47
N MET A 199 15.98 -33.76 -6.30
CA MET A 199 15.27 -33.74 -5.02
C MET A 199 14.42 -32.48 -4.83
N ARG A 200 14.97 -31.30 -5.19
CA ARG A 200 14.22 -30.04 -5.13
C ARG A 200 13.08 -30.00 -6.13
N GLN A 201 13.30 -30.49 -7.35
CA GLN A 201 12.28 -30.61 -8.39
C GLN A 201 11.09 -31.41 -7.89
N LEU A 202 11.33 -32.61 -7.38
CA LEU A 202 10.27 -33.46 -6.84
C LEU A 202 9.50 -32.76 -5.73
N GLY A 203 10.21 -32.11 -4.80
CA GLY A 203 9.59 -31.36 -3.70
C GLY A 203 8.71 -30.21 -4.18
N ILE A 204 9.22 -29.38 -5.09
CA ILE A 204 8.48 -28.21 -5.62
C ILE A 204 7.26 -28.67 -6.43
N ILE A 205 7.42 -29.62 -7.35
CA ILE A 205 6.30 -30.14 -8.15
C ILE A 205 5.24 -30.77 -7.24
N SER A 206 5.64 -31.47 -6.18
CA SER A 206 4.70 -32.03 -5.20
C SER A 206 3.88 -30.93 -4.52
N VAL A 207 4.50 -29.80 -4.15
CA VAL A 207 3.79 -28.65 -3.58
C VAL A 207 2.85 -28.02 -4.61
N MET A 208 3.33 -27.77 -5.83
CA MET A 208 2.52 -27.18 -6.90
C MET A 208 1.29 -28.02 -7.23
N ALA A 209 1.45 -29.35 -7.26
CA ALA A 209 0.33 -30.27 -7.49
C ALA A 209 -0.76 -30.11 -6.42
N HIS A 210 -0.39 -29.94 -5.15
CA HIS A 210 -1.34 -29.79 -4.04
C HIS A 210 -1.96 -28.40 -3.98
N VAL A 211 -1.25 -27.35 -4.40
CA VAL A 211 -1.81 -25.98 -4.47
C VAL A 211 -2.94 -25.93 -5.50
N LEU A 212 -2.79 -26.60 -6.64
CA LEU A 212 -3.80 -26.63 -7.70
C LEU A 212 -5.06 -27.45 -7.34
N ARG A 213 -5.02 -28.24 -6.27
CA ARG A 213 -6.12 -29.11 -5.83
C ARG A 213 -7.23 -28.38 -5.08
N LEU A 214 -7.00 -27.14 -4.63
CA LEU A 214 -7.89 -26.42 -3.71
C LEU A 214 -9.14 -25.79 -4.37
N GLY A 215 -9.62 -26.35 -5.49
CA GLY A 215 -10.87 -25.96 -6.16
C GLY A 215 -11.95 -27.02 -6.04
#